data_AF-A0A084VXT3-F1
#
_entry.id   AF-A0A084VXT3-F1
#
_cell.length_a   1.000
_cell.length_b   1.000
_cell.length_c   1.000
_cell.angle_alpha   90.00
_cell.angle_beta   90.00
_cell.angle_gamma   90.00
#
_symmetry.space_group_name_H-M   'P 1'
#
loop_
_entity.id
_entity.type
_entity.pdbx_description
1 polymer ?
#
loop_
_entity_poly.entity_id
_entity_poly.type
_entity_poly.pdbx_seq_one_letter_code
_entity_poly.pdbx_strand_id
1 'polypeptide(L)'
;MSSKLLNYPSATSTRFGNDSSATVSSSALAGSCSLNYDNLQLDDILCPVCTSVLVEPVFLPCKHLFCRNCLSETIEKNKLNCPCCRKRFGTWYRNATRVNNLVHERLWQAIQSQFRDQLTLDSSLVSTKDSSNGSAQQEKDCYEIPRPKQNITLATPGEIRKEFTSELKRFQKERLEEATKRAGRY
;
A
#
# COMPACT_ATOMS: atom_id res chain seq x y z
N MET A 1 11.10 44.51 -32.99
CA MET A 1 11.07 43.09 -32.60
C MET A 1 11.94 42.94 -31.36
N SER A 2 11.35 42.98 -30.17
CA SER A 2 12.11 42.89 -28.92
C SER A 2 11.51 41.78 -28.07
N SER A 3 12.21 40.64 -28.09
CA SER A 3 11.96 39.43 -27.34
C SER A 3 12.10 39.71 -25.83
N LYS A 4 10.98 39.76 -25.11
CA LYS A 4 10.99 39.70 -23.65
C LYS A 4 11.18 38.24 -23.25
N LEU A 5 12.41 37.90 -22.87
CA LEU A 5 12.75 36.64 -22.23
C LEU A 5 11.91 36.52 -20.94
N LEU A 6 11.19 35.40 -20.82
CA LEU A 6 10.52 35.00 -19.59
C LEU A 6 11.60 34.73 -18.54
N ASN A 7 11.58 35.51 -17.47
CA ASN A 7 12.44 35.30 -16.31
C ASN A 7 11.91 34.08 -15.54
N TYR A 8 12.54 32.92 -15.74
CA TYR A 8 12.28 31.72 -14.95
C TYR A 8 13.14 31.77 -13.68
N PRO A 9 12.57 31.63 -12.48
CA PRO A 9 13.39 31.61 -11.27
C PRO A 9 14.28 30.37 -11.26
N SER A 10 15.58 30.62 -11.15
CA SER A 10 16.64 29.60 -11.12
C SER A 10 16.58 28.82 -9.81
N ALA A 11 16.43 27.50 -9.89
CA ALA A 11 16.47 26.61 -8.74
C ALA A 11 17.89 26.64 -8.15
N THR A 12 18.05 27.38 -7.06
CA THR A 12 19.33 27.48 -6.35
C THR A 12 19.44 26.30 -5.39
N SER A 13 20.48 25.49 -5.58
CA SER A 13 20.84 24.37 -4.71
C SER A 13 21.34 24.90 -3.37
N THR A 14 20.47 24.94 -2.37
CA THR A 14 20.87 25.19 -0.99
C THR A 14 20.93 23.86 -0.25
N ARG A 15 22.15 23.43 0.07
CA ARG A 15 22.41 22.43 1.10
C ARG A 15 21.97 23.02 2.44
N PHE A 16 21.00 22.40 3.09
CA PHE A 16 20.70 22.66 4.49
C PHE A 16 21.04 21.40 5.30
N GLY A 17 21.84 21.63 6.34
CA GLY A 17 22.26 20.63 7.30
C GLY A 17 21.15 20.20 8.24
N ASN A 18 21.46 19.14 8.97
CA ASN A 18 20.70 18.60 10.09
C ASN A 18 20.19 19.70 11.04
N ASP A 19 18.92 19.61 11.41
CA ASP A 19 18.50 19.81 12.79
C ASP A 19 17.49 18.73 13.17
N SER A 20 17.61 18.27 14.41
CA SER A 20 16.80 17.21 15.01
C SER A 20 15.55 17.81 15.65
N SER A 21 14.59 16.93 15.93
CA SER A 21 13.45 17.14 16.84
C SER A 21 12.16 17.68 16.20
N ALA A 22 11.39 16.75 15.64
CA ALA A 22 9.94 16.78 15.76
C ALA A 22 9.47 15.35 16.01
N THR A 23 8.99 15.10 17.23
CA THR A 23 8.36 13.85 17.65
C THR A 23 7.04 13.69 16.91
N VAL A 24 7.07 12.95 15.81
CA VAL A 24 5.88 12.31 15.25
C VAL A 24 5.89 10.86 15.69
N SER A 25 4.85 10.45 16.41
CA SER A 25 4.61 9.06 16.81
C SER A 25 4.40 8.22 15.55
N SER A 26 5.51 7.79 14.95
CA SER A 26 5.53 6.80 13.89
C SER A 26 5.75 5.45 14.56
N SER A 27 4.67 4.71 14.78
CA SER A 27 4.70 3.27 15.08
C SER A 27 5.13 2.50 13.83
N ALA A 28 6.35 2.78 13.36
CA ALA A 28 7.09 1.89 12.48
C ALA A 28 7.90 0.96 13.39
N LEU A 29 7.25 -0.08 13.92
CA LEU A 29 7.96 -1.16 14.59
C LEU A 29 8.70 -1.98 13.54
N ALA A 30 9.83 -1.45 13.10
CA ALA A 30 10.96 -2.23 12.66
C ALA A 30 11.54 -2.94 13.91
N GLY A 31 10.79 -3.90 14.44
CA GLY A 31 11.15 -4.65 15.63
C GLY A 31 12.13 -5.77 15.30
N SER A 32 13.32 -5.72 15.88
CA SER A 32 14.24 -6.85 15.94
C SER A 32 13.50 -8.09 16.49
N CYS A 33 13.47 -9.18 15.74
CA CYS A 33 12.64 -10.35 16.04
C CYS A 33 13.17 -11.14 17.26
N SER A 34 12.78 -10.71 18.46
CA SER A 34 12.49 -11.62 19.57
C SER A 34 10.98 -11.72 19.67
N LEU A 35 10.37 -12.48 18.76
CA LEU A 35 8.94 -12.79 18.88
C LEU A 35 8.78 -13.72 20.08
N ASN A 36 7.90 -13.34 21.00
CA ASN A 36 7.52 -14.23 22.08
C ASN A 36 6.42 -15.15 21.56
N TYR A 37 6.79 -16.39 21.24
CA TYR A 37 5.88 -17.38 20.65
C TYR A 37 4.74 -17.79 21.60
N ASP A 38 4.87 -17.50 22.90
CA ASP A 38 3.84 -17.80 23.91
C ASP A 38 2.79 -16.68 24.03
N ASN A 39 3.07 -15.47 23.54
CA ASN A 39 2.17 -14.33 23.62
C ASN A 39 2.24 -13.48 22.35
N LEU A 40 1.71 -14.01 21.24
CA LEU A 40 1.67 -13.28 19.97
C LEU A 40 0.54 -12.26 20.00
N GLN A 41 0.85 -11.02 19.62
CA GLN A 41 -0.17 -10.00 19.35
C GLN A 41 -0.63 -10.10 17.90
N LEU A 42 -1.88 -9.69 17.65
CA LEU A 42 -2.44 -9.74 16.30
C LEU A 42 -1.59 -8.94 15.30
N ASP A 43 -1.14 -7.75 15.68
CA ASP A 43 -0.35 -6.86 14.82
C ASP A 43 0.99 -7.47 14.36
N ASP A 44 1.59 -8.36 15.15
CA ASP A 44 2.86 -9.01 14.84
C ASP A 44 2.72 -10.16 13.83
N ILE A 45 1.49 -10.67 13.66
CA ILE A 45 1.19 -11.83 12.83
C ILE A 45 0.36 -11.51 11.59
N LEU A 46 0.25 -10.23 11.23
CA LEU A 46 -0.42 -9.79 10.01
C LEU A 46 0.55 -9.73 8.83
N CYS A 47 0.10 -10.25 7.69
CA CYS A 47 0.81 -10.13 6.43
C CYS A 47 0.60 -8.72 5.84
N PRO A 48 1.65 -7.96 5.51
CA PRO A 48 1.52 -6.63 4.92
C PRO A 48 1.02 -6.65 3.46
N VAL A 49 0.91 -7.83 2.83
CA VAL A 49 0.43 -7.99 1.45
C VAL A 49 -1.07 -8.32 1.41
N CYS A 50 -1.51 -9.37 2.13
CA CYS A 50 -2.92 -9.75 2.17
C CYS A 50 -3.70 -9.14 3.33
N THR A 51 -3.03 -8.46 4.28
CA THR A 51 -3.63 -7.83 5.47
C THR A 51 -4.40 -8.80 6.38
N SER A 52 -4.07 -10.09 6.28
CA SER A 52 -4.65 -11.19 7.06
C SER A 52 -3.59 -11.84 7.94
N VAL A 53 -4.04 -12.69 8.87
CA VAL A 53 -3.16 -13.56 9.66
C VAL A 53 -2.26 -14.38 8.73
N LEU A 54 -0.99 -14.48 9.10
CA LEU A 54 0.01 -15.17 8.28
C LEU A 54 -0.29 -16.66 8.15
N VAL A 55 -0.44 -17.12 6.91
CA VAL A 55 -0.50 -18.53 6.54
C VAL A 55 0.87 -18.97 6.05
N GLU A 56 1.46 -19.99 6.70
CA GLU A 56 2.82 -20.45 6.41
C GLU A 56 3.83 -19.28 6.43
N PRO A 57 4.08 -18.65 7.60
CA PRO A 57 4.91 -17.45 7.72
C PRO A 57 6.34 -17.66 7.20
N VAL A 58 6.82 -16.73 6.36
CA VAL A 58 8.17 -16.72 5.78
C VAL A 58 8.94 -15.47 6.20
N PHE A 59 10.11 -15.65 6.82
CA PHE A 59 11.03 -14.55 7.12
C PHE A 59 11.95 -14.27 5.95
N LEU A 60 11.91 -13.05 5.43
CA LEU A 60 12.95 -12.58 4.52
C LEU A 60 14.22 -12.23 5.31
N PRO A 61 15.40 -12.23 4.66
CA PRO A 61 16.65 -11.81 5.28
C PRO A 61 16.64 -10.34 5.74
N CYS A 62 15.70 -9.53 5.22
CA CYS A 62 15.45 -8.17 5.67
C CYS A 62 14.54 -8.08 6.91
N LYS A 63 14.23 -9.21 7.57
CA LYS A 63 13.38 -9.33 8.77
C LYS A 63 11.90 -8.97 8.56
N HIS A 64 11.42 -8.93 7.32
CA HIS A 64 10.01 -8.77 7.03
C HIS A 64 9.34 -10.14 6.86
N LEU A 65 8.08 -10.21 7.24
CA LEU A 65 7.31 -11.44 7.37
C LEU A 65 6.13 -11.43 6.42
N PHE A 66 5.92 -12.53 5.70
CA PHE A 66 4.84 -12.67 4.70
C PHE A 66 4.29 -14.10 4.69
N CYS A 67 3.07 -14.28 4.17
CA CYS A 67 2.56 -15.62 3.85
C CYS A 67 3.35 -16.23 2.71
N ARG A 68 3.49 -17.56 2.69
CA ARG A 68 4.14 -18.28 1.58
C ARG A 68 3.51 -17.94 0.23
N ASN A 69 2.18 -17.92 0.14
CA ASN A 69 1.47 -17.58 -1.10
C ASN A 69 1.75 -16.13 -1.54
N CYS A 70 1.69 -15.17 -0.62
CA CYS A 70 1.97 -13.76 -0.91
C CYS A 70 3.42 -13.54 -1.37
N LEU A 71 4.37 -14.30 -0.81
CA LEU A 71 5.74 -14.26 -1.25
C LEU A 71 5.88 -14.81 -2.67
N SER A 72 5.27 -15.95 -3.00
CA SER A 72 5.28 -16.52 -4.35
C SER A 72 4.76 -15.54 -5.40
N GLU A 73 3.63 -14.87 -5.15
CA GLU A 73 3.10 -13.84 -6.05
C GLU A 73 4.05 -12.64 -6.20
N THR A 74 4.69 -12.23 -5.11
CA THR A 74 5.67 -11.14 -5.14
C THR A 74 6.88 -11.49 -6.01
N ILE A 75 7.29 -12.75 -6.02
CA ILE A 75 8.41 -13.21 -6.84
C ILE A 75 8.08 -13.09 -8.33
N GLU A 76 6.86 -13.46 -8.71
CA GLU A 76 6.36 -13.33 -10.08
C GLU A 76 6.25 -11.87 -10.53
N LYS A 77 5.75 -10.99 -9.66
CA LYS A 77 5.41 -9.60 -10.00
C LYS A 77 6.56 -8.59 -9.77
N ASN A 78 7.43 -8.83 -8.78
CA ASN A 78 8.34 -7.81 -8.22
C ASN A 78 9.82 -8.23 -8.15
N LYS A 79 10.28 -9.07 -9.10
CA LYS A 79 11.72 -9.35 -9.35
C LYS A 79 12.57 -9.74 -8.11
N LEU A 80 11.99 -10.46 -7.15
CA LEU A 80 12.67 -10.89 -5.91
C LEU A 80 13.07 -9.73 -4.97
N ASN A 81 12.28 -8.65 -4.95
CA ASN A 81 12.42 -7.52 -4.04
C ASN A 81 11.35 -7.55 -2.94
N CYS A 82 11.74 -7.24 -1.70
CA CYS A 82 10.83 -7.16 -0.56
C CYS A 82 9.77 -6.05 -0.77
N PRO A 83 8.47 -6.32 -0.58
CA PRO A 83 7.42 -5.30 -0.71
C PRO A 83 7.58 -4.11 0.26
N CYS A 84 8.09 -4.36 1.47
CA CYS A 84 8.19 -3.34 2.51
C CYS A 84 9.44 -2.45 2.37
N CYS A 85 10.61 -3.06 2.16
CA CYS A 85 11.88 -2.33 2.18
C CYS A 85 12.65 -2.36 0.85
N ARG A 86 12.09 -2.99 -0.20
CA ARG A 86 12.68 -3.12 -1.55
C ARG A 86 14.04 -3.81 -1.63
N LYS A 87 14.56 -4.35 -0.53
CA LYS A 87 15.80 -5.15 -0.51
C LYS A 87 15.63 -6.43 -1.34
N ARG A 88 16.65 -6.78 -2.13
CA ARG A 88 16.67 -8.01 -2.93
C ARG A 88 16.94 -9.22 -2.03
N PHE A 89 16.20 -10.31 -2.25
CA PHE A 89 16.36 -11.54 -1.48
C PHE A 89 16.55 -12.79 -2.37
N GLY A 90 16.83 -12.61 -3.66
CA GLY A 90 16.87 -13.72 -4.63
C GLY A 90 17.91 -14.81 -4.36
N THR A 91 19.10 -14.47 -3.88
CA THR A 91 20.13 -15.47 -3.51
C THR A 91 19.68 -16.30 -2.31
N TRP A 92 19.09 -15.64 -1.31
CA TRP A 92 18.52 -16.31 -0.14
C TRP A 92 17.38 -17.23 -0.55
N TYR A 93 16.45 -16.77 -1.40
CA TYR A 93 15.30 -17.56 -1.85
C TYR A 93 15.73 -18.86 -2.53
N ARG A 94 16.65 -18.79 -3.50
CA ARG A 94 17.18 -19.98 -4.19
C ARG A 94 17.77 -21.01 -3.22
N ASN A 95 18.51 -20.55 -2.22
CA ASN A 95 19.06 -21.45 -1.20
C ASN A 95 17.96 -22.03 -0.31
N ALA A 96 17.03 -21.19 0.18
CA ALA A 96 15.92 -21.58 1.04
C ALA A 96 15.00 -22.62 0.38
N THR A 97 14.71 -22.46 -0.93
CA THR A 97 13.95 -23.44 -1.71
C THR A 97 14.69 -24.78 -1.82
N ARG A 98 16.02 -24.77 -2.03
CA ARG A 98 16.83 -26.00 -2.12
C ARG A 98 16.86 -26.78 -0.81
N VAL A 99 16.89 -26.08 0.34
CA VAL A 99 16.91 -26.70 1.67
C VAL A 99 15.52 -26.91 2.26
N ASN A 100 14.45 -26.60 1.51
CA ASN A 100 13.04 -26.67 1.93
C ASN A 100 12.77 -26.00 3.30
N ASN A 101 13.45 -24.89 3.61
CA ASN A 101 13.36 -24.18 4.88
C ASN A 101 12.86 -22.74 4.66
N LEU A 102 11.72 -22.62 3.98
CA LEU A 102 11.12 -21.32 3.69
C LEU A 102 10.18 -20.88 4.82
N VAL A 103 9.43 -21.82 5.37
CA VAL A 103 8.39 -21.55 6.39
C VAL A 103 8.99 -21.64 7.78
N HIS A 104 8.68 -20.65 8.61
CA HIS A 104 9.10 -20.62 10.01
C HIS A 104 8.16 -21.47 10.87
N GLU A 105 8.45 -22.76 10.96
CA GLU A 105 7.58 -23.77 11.56
C GLU A 105 7.14 -23.44 13.00
N ARG A 106 8.05 -22.99 13.87
CA ARG A 106 7.70 -22.63 15.25
C ARG A 106 6.69 -21.48 15.33
N LEU A 107 6.79 -20.53 14.42
CA LEU A 107 5.86 -19.39 14.38
C LEU A 107 4.52 -19.85 13.83
N TRP A 108 4.56 -20.72 12.82
CA TRP A 108 3.36 -21.28 12.23
C TRP A 108 2.54 -22.07 13.25
N GLN A 109 3.20 -22.92 14.05
CA GLN A 109 2.58 -23.68 15.14
C GLN A 109 1.97 -22.76 16.21
N ALA A 110 2.68 -21.71 16.61
CA ALA A 110 2.17 -20.74 17.58
C ALA A 110 0.93 -20.00 17.06
N ILE A 111 0.95 -19.55 15.79
CA ILE A 111 -0.21 -18.92 15.14
C ILE A 111 -1.39 -19.89 15.07
N GLN A 112 -1.17 -21.15 14.68
CA GLN A 112 -2.22 -22.17 14.62
C GLN A 112 -2.82 -22.51 15.99
N SER A 113 -2.02 -22.42 17.05
CA SER A 113 -2.47 -22.70 18.41
C SER A 113 -3.31 -21.56 18.97
N GLN A 114 -2.93 -20.31 18.69
CA GLN A 114 -3.52 -19.12 19.31
C GLN A 114 -4.61 -18.45 18.46
N PHE A 115 -4.57 -18.63 17.14
CA PHE A 115 -5.42 -17.92 16.18
C PHE A 115 -6.14 -18.86 15.21
N ARG A 116 -6.44 -20.09 15.65
CA ARG A 116 -7.09 -21.13 14.83
C ARG A 116 -8.37 -20.64 14.13
N ASP A 117 -9.21 -19.90 14.86
CA ASP A 117 -10.51 -19.42 14.37
C ASP A 117 -10.38 -18.29 13.32
N GLN A 118 -9.25 -17.57 13.31
CA GLN A 118 -9.00 -16.51 12.33
C GLN A 118 -8.49 -17.07 11.00
N LEU A 119 -7.85 -18.25 11.01
CA LEU A 119 -7.37 -18.92 9.79
C LEU A 119 -8.51 -19.52 8.96
N THR A 120 -9.66 -19.82 9.58
CA THR A 120 -10.81 -20.45 8.91
C THR A 120 -11.68 -19.47 8.12
N LEU A 121 -11.70 -18.19 8.49
CA LEU A 121 -12.57 -17.19 7.86
C LEU A 121 -12.12 -16.80 6.45
N ASP A 122 -10.81 -16.78 6.20
CA ASP A 122 -10.25 -16.42 4.88
C ASP A 122 -10.27 -17.60 3.88
N SER A 123 -10.37 -18.85 4.36
CA SER A 123 -10.38 -20.04 3.50
C SER A 123 -11.72 -20.27 2.78
N SER A 124 -12.81 -19.69 3.26
CA SER A 124 -14.15 -19.88 2.64
C SER A 124 -14.40 -18.98 1.43
N LEU A 125 -13.51 -18.02 1.15
CA LEU A 125 -13.61 -17.11 -0.01
C LEU A 125 -12.99 -17.70 -1.29
N VAL A 126 -12.35 -18.88 -1.22
CA VAL A 126 -11.75 -19.56 -2.38
C VAL A 126 -12.48 -20.89 -2.67
N SER A 127 -13.75 -20.78 -3.05
CA SER A 127 -14.52 -21.90 -3.63
C SER A 127 -15.45 -21.40 -4.73
N THR A 128 -14.86 -20.93 -5.83
CA THR A 128 -15.59 -20.80 -7.10
C THR A 128 -14.70 -21.29 -8.24
N LYS A 129 -14.88 -22.57 -8.60
CA LYS A 129 -14.78 -23.08 -9.98
C LYS A 129 -15.80 -24.23 -10.14
N ASP A 130 -17.02 -23.83 -10.48
CA ASP A 130 -17.89 -24.32 -11.56
C ASP A 130 -17.94 -25.85 -11.84
N SER A 131 -19.04 -26.50 -11.45
CA SER A 131 -20.01 -27.17 -12.37
C SER A 131 -21.05 -28.05 -11.63
N SER A 132 -22.32 -27.64 -11.77
CA SER A 132 -23.58 -28.40 -11.91
C SER A 132 -23.82 -29.71 -11.12
N ASN A 133 -24.70 -29.70 -10.10
CA ASN A 133 -26.10 -30.16 -10.19
C ASN A 133 -26.78 -30.05 -8.80
N GLY A 134 -28.05 -29.59 -8.78
CA GLY A 134 -28.71 -29.08 -7.56
C GLY A 134 -29.29 -30.10 -6.58
N SER A 135 -29.49 -29.66 -5.33
CA SER A 135 -30.81 -29.58 -4.66
C SER A 135 -30.72 -29.08 -3.21
N ALA A 136 -31.72 -28.24 -2.86
CA ALA A 136 -32.33 -27.99 -1.54
C ALA A 136 -31.54 -27.35 -0.37
N GLN A 137 -31.80 -26.04 -0.20
CA GLN A 137 -32.16 -25.34 1.05
C GLN A 137 -31.29 -25.52 2.32
N GLN A 138 -30.44 -24.53 2.61
CA GLN A 138 -30.43 -23.85 3.92
C GLN A 138 -29.65 -22.52 3.82
N GLU A 139 -30.36 -21.40 3.89
CA GLU A 139 -29.80 -20.06 4.09
C GLU A 139 -29.11 -20.03 5.47
N LYS A 140 -27.80 -19.75 5.51
CA LYS A 140 -27.09 -19.41 6.74
C LYS A 140 -26.17 -18.23 6.48
N ASP A 141 -26.41 -17.19 7.28
CA ASP A 141 -25.88 -15.84 7.19
C ASP A 141 -24.36 -15.78 6.94
N CYS A 142 -24.00 -15.23 5.79
CA CYS A 142 -22.68 -14.73 5.49
C CYS A 142 -22.51 -13.39 6.21
N TYR A 143 -21.78 -13.36 7.32
CA TYR A 143 -21.22 -12.10 7.81
C TYR A 143 -20.11 -11.68 6.84
N GLU A 144 -20.49 -10.95 5.78
CA GLU A 144 -19.54 -10.12 5.06
C GLU A 144 -18.95 -9.14 6.07
N ILE A 145 -17.64 -9.21 6.33
CA ILE A 145 -16.94 -8.08 6.93
C ILE A 145 -16.93 -7.01 5.83
N PRO A 146 -17.69 -5.92 5.95
CA PRO A 146 -17.65 -4.88 4.94
C PRO A 146 -16.28 -4.23 5.08
N ARG A 147 -15.36 -4.46 4.15
CA ARG A 147 -14.25 -3.51 3.98
C ARG A 147 -14.93 -2.22 3.54
N PRO A 148 -14.93 -1.13 4.33
CA PRO A 148 -15.37 0.13 3.81
C PRO A 148 -14.34 0.48 2.73
N LYS A 149 -14.66 0.18 1.47
CA LYS A 149 -14.08 0.88 0.33
C LYS A 149 -14.57 2.29 0.51
N GLN A 150 -13.86 3.06 1.31
CA GLN A 150 -14.03 4.50 1.34
C GLN A 150 -13.61 4.94 -0.05
N ASN A 151 -14.58 5.00 -0.96
CA ASN A 151 -14.41 5.62 -2.24
C ASN A 151 -14.33 7.11 -1.94
N ILE A 152 -13.15 7.57 -1.52
CA ILE A 152 -12.87 8.96 -1.26
C ILE A 152 -13.01 9.66 -2.60
N THR A 153 -14.22 10.17 -2.86
CA THR A 153 -14.55 10.90 -4.07
C THR A 153 -14.08 12.33 -3.83
N LEU A 154 -12.82 12.60 -4.19
CA LEU A 154 -12.20 13.92 -3.99
C LEU A 154 -12.86 15.01 -4.83
N ALA A 155 -13.35 14.66 -6.01
CA ALA A 155 -14.12 15.53 -6.91
C ALA A 155 -14.99 14.67 -7.82
N THR A 156 -16.10 15.24 -8.28
CA THR A 156 -16.90 14.59 -9.32
C THR A 156 -16.15 14.60 -10.66
N PRO A 157 -16.33 13.59 -11.53
CA PRO A 157 -15.70 13.59 -12.85
C PRO A 157 -15.97 14.89 -13.62
N GLY A 158 -14.92 15.66 -13.91
CA GLY A 158 -14.97 16.89 -14.69
C GLY A 158 -15.03 18.21 -13.89
N GLU A 159 -15.24 18.16 -12.57
CA GLU A 159 -15.30 19.35 -11.70
C GLU A 159 -13.99 20.14 -11.69
N ILE A 160 -12.87 19.43 -11.53
CA ILE A 160 -11.52 20.00 -11.58
C ILE A 160 -11.28 20.74 -12.91
N ARG A 161 -11.75 20.18 -14.03
CA ARG A 161 -11.60 20.79 -15.37
C ARG A 161 -12.44 22.06 -15.51
N LYS A 162 -13.65 22.07 -14.93
CA LYS A 162 -14.54 23.22 -14.94
C LYS A 162 -13.93 24.39 -14.16
N GLU A 163 -13.43 24.13 -12.95
CA GLU A 163 -12.73 25.14 -12.13
C GLU A 163 -11.53 25.72 -12.87
N PHE A 164 -10.66 24.86 -13.42
CA PHE A 164 -9.48 25.28 -14.19
C PHE A 164 -9.85 26.21 -15.36
N THR A 165 -10.86 25.86 -16.15
CA THR A 165 -11.29 26.70 -17.28
C THR A 165 -11.93 28.02 -16.84
N SER A 166 -12.56 28.05 -15.67
CA SER A 166 -13.21 29.25 -15.13
C SER A 166 -12.15 30.25 -14.65
N GLU A 167 -11.12 29.77 -13.96
CA GLU A 167 -9.98 30.59 -13.56
C GLU A 167 -9.20 31.14 -14.76
N LEU A 168 -8.98 30.33 -15.81
CA LEU A 168 -8.40 30.80 -17.08
C LEU A 168 -9.19 31.96 -17.69
N LYS A 169 -10.52 31.86 -17.74
CA LYS A 169 -11.39 32.92 -18.28
C LYS A 169 -11.35 34.17 -17.41
N ARG A 170 -11.35 34.01 -16.08
CA ARG A 170 -11.26 35.13 -15.13
C ARG A 170 -9.97 35.90 -15.33
N PHE A 171 -8.84 35.21 -15.39
CA PHE A 171 -7.53 35.82 -15.65
C PHE A 171 -7.47 36.55 -17.00
N GLN A 172 -8.01 35.94 -18.06
CA GLN A 172 -8.06 36.57 -19.38
C GLN A 172 -8.91 37.84 -19.39
N LYS A 173 -10.07 37.83 -18.72
CA LYS A 173 -10.94 38.99 -18.59
C LYS A 173 -10.27 40.13 -17.84
N GLU A 174 -9.64 39.83 -16.71
CA GLU A 174 -8.91 40.82 -15.91
C GLU A 174 -7.79 41.48 -16.71
N ARG A 175 -6.99 40.69 -17.45
CA ARG A 175 -5.97 41.21 -18.35
C ARG A 175 -6.52 42.12 -19.45
N LEU A 176 -7.68 41.79 -20.00
CA LEU A 176 -8.33 42.61 -21.02
C LEU A 176 -8.80 43.94 -20.43
N GLU A 177 -9.43 43.91 -19.26
CA GLU A 177 -9.88 45.13 -18.55
C GLU A 177 -8.71 46.04 -18.16
N GLU A 178 -7.58 45.47 -17.74
CA GLU A 178 -6.38 46.24 -17.45
C GLU A 178 -5.80 46.88 -18.72
N ALA A 179 -5.80 46.14 -19.84
CA ALA A 179 -5.37 46.65 -21.14
C ALA A 179 -6.27 47.79 -21.63
N THR A 180 -7.59 47.69 -21.50
CA THR A 180 -8.53 48.75 -21.90
C THR A 180 -8.41 49.99 -21.02
N LYS A 181 -8.28 49.82 -19.69
CA LYS A 181 -8.01 50.92 -18.75
C LYS A 181 -6.67 51.61 -19.00
N ARG A 182 -5.68 50.89 -19.54
CA ARG A 182 -4.38 51.45 -19.92
C ARG A 182 -4.44 52.17 -21.27
N ALA A 183 -5.24 51.68 -22.21
CA ALA A 183 -5.46 52.31 -23.51
C ALA A 183 -6.27 53.61 -23.41
N GLY A 184 -7.28 53.68 -22.52
CA GLY A 184 -8.09 54.88 -22.31
C GLY A 184 -7.45 55.99 -21.45
N ARG A 185 -6.18 55.83 -21.07
CA ARG A 185 -5.41 56.84 -20.31
C ARG A 185 -4.47 57.68 -21.19
N TYR A 186 -4.52 57.51 -22.51
CA TYR A 186 -3.78 58.28 -23.51
C TYR A 186 -4.72 59.11 -24.36
#